data_AF-A0A7C5QFP5-F1
#
_entry.id   AF-A0A7C5QFP5-F1
#
_cell.length_a   1.000
_cell.length_b   1.000
_cell.length_c   1.000
_cell.angle_alpha   90.00
_cell.angle_beta   90.00
_cell.angle_gamma   90.00
#
_symmetry.space_group_name_H-M   'P 1'
#
loop_
_entity.id
_entity.type
_entity.pdbx_description
1 polymer ?
#
loop_
_entity_poly.entity_id
_entity_poly.type
_entity_poly.pdbx_seq_one_letter_code
_entity_poly.pdbx_strand_id
1 'polypeptide(L)'
;MKVRPYRLVFLCAAAMSLVLLPAQAVILSFTDNPDYNTSAPTGTLAGSGWDLQGIWGSFLGTPIAPRYFLAAKHVGGTPGDVFTLNGVDFHTIAFYDSPNSDLRIWKVAETFPAYAPLYTATNEVGSSLVVFGRGTQRGAAVIVSGHTNGWKWGVADQRRRWGENVVSATVDFNGVSGALLKAEFNRTGGPINEAHLSTGDSSGAVFLQESNVWKLAGINYSVDGYFSTDGTTNTQFDAALLDMGGLWIGSGTNWTYIFNTLQDKPSSFYATRVSQFADWIRSVTDNEIGPDLRLELAILSNQVAVLSFPSASNRLYRIQYSSDLRSNSWQALTNDIAGTGQVIEVQDPASPGEPCRFYRLQLLR
;
A
#
# COMPACT_ATOMS: atom_id res chain seq x y z
N MET A 1 24.32 28.03 2.17
CA MET A 1 23.01 27.98 2.85
C MET A 1 22.83 26.55 3.36
N LYS A 2 23.04 26.30 4.66
CA LYS A 2 23.09 24.93 5.22
C LYS A 2 21.66 24.50 5.59
N VAL A 3 21.07 23.61 4.81
CA VAL A 3 19.84 22.90 5.17
C VAL A 3 20.18 21.98 6.35
N ARG A 4 19.53 22.18 7.51
CA ARG A 4 19.72 21.33 8.70
C ARG A 4 18.79 20.12 8.59
N PRO A 5 19.24 18.90 8.96
CA PRO A 5 18.42 17.70 8.85
C PRO A 5 17.31 17.70 9.92
N TYR A 6 16.07 17.46 9.49
CA TYR A 6 14.93 17.15 10.35
C TYR A 6 15.16 15.78 11.00
N ARG A 7 14.98 15.66 12.32
CA ARG A 7 15.19 14.40 13.07
C ARG A 7 13.83 13.78 13.38
N LEU A 8 13.62 12.54 12.92
CA LEU A 8 12.40 11.75 13.08
C LEU A 8 12.45 10.88 14.35
N VAL A 9 11.30 10.68 15.00
CA VAL A 9 11.14 9.79 16.16
C VAL A 9 10.32 8.57 15.72
N PHE A 10 10.79 7.35 16.04
CA PHE A 10 10.08 6.10 15.74
C PHE A 10 8.95 5.87 16.74
N LEU A 11 7.76 5.53 16.25
CA LEU A 11 6.61 5.15 17.08
C LEU A 11 6.81 3.71 17.59
N CYS A 12 7.02 3.54 18.90
CA CYS A 12 6.80 2.26 19.58
C CYS A 12 5.38 2.27 20.16
N ALA A 13 4.48 1.48 19.58
CA ALA A 13 3.12 1.31 20.09
C ALA A 13 3.15 0.58 21.44
N ALA A 14 2.83 1.29 22.53
CA ALA A 14 2.49 0.65 23.80
C ALA A 14 1.00 0.28 23.78
N ALA A 15 0.70 -0.99 24.04
CA ALA A 15 -0.67 -1.51 24.11
C ALA A 15 -1.44 -0.80 25.23
N MET A 16 -2.57 -0.16 24.89
CA MET A 16 -3.49 0.42 25.86
C MET A 16 -4.90 -0.09 25.57
N SER A 17 -5.48 -0.76 26.55
CA SER A 17 -6.82 -1.33 26.54
C SER A 17 -7.90 -0.27 26.29
N LEU A 18 -8.64 -0.42 25.19
CA LEU A 18 -9.67 0.53 24.71
C LEU A 18 -11.07 0.16 25.20
N VAL A 19 -11.81 1.16 25.65
CA VAL A 19 -13.28 1.18 25.58
C VAL A 19 -13.66 1.53 24.14
N LEU A 20 -14.48 0.70 23.49
CA LEU A 20 -14.89 0.83 22.09
C LEU A 20 -15.97 1.91 21.91
N LEU A 21 -15.66 2.97 21.17
CA LEU A 21 -16.61 3.90 20.57
C LEU A 21 -16.34 4.06 19.07
N PRO A 22 -17.37 4.40 18.25
CA PRO A 22 -17.29 4.49 16.80
C PRO A 22 -16.78 5.85 16.34
N ALA A 23 -16.12 5.80 15.19
CA ALA A 23 -14.89 6.51 15.06
C ALA A 23 -14.52 6.39 13.50
N GLN A 24 -13.79 7.34 12.89
CA GLN A 24 -13.28 7.82 11.56
C GLN A 24 -11.73 8.04 11.31
N ALA A 25 -11.22 8.71 10.25
CA ALA A 25 -9.77 8.80 9.91
C ALA A 25 -9.28 9.93 8.97
N VAL A 26 -7.98 10.18 8.78
CA VAL A 26 -7.44 11.22 7.86
C VAL A 26 -7.85 12.66 8.25
N ILE A 27 -6.90 13.58 8.46
CA ILE A 27 -7.20 14.96 8.87
C ILE A 27 -7.30 15.86 7.64
N LEU A 28 -8.49 16.42 7.37
CA LEU A 28 -8.74 17.35 6.26
C LEU A 28 -8.51 18.81 6.70
N SER A 29 -7.89 19.61 5.83
CA SER A 29 -7.59 21.02 6.11
C SER A 29 -8.85 21.89 6.21
N PHE A 30 -9.83 21.66 5.34
CA PHE A 30 -10.96 22.58 5.15
C PHE A 30 -12.20 22.25 6.01
N THR A 31 -12.27 21.08 6.65
CA THR A 31 -13.45 20.66 7.43
C THR A 31 -13.08 19.83 8.65
N ASP A 32 -13.83 20.00 9.75
CA ASP A 32 -13.84 19.08 10.90
C ASP A 32 -14.98 18.06 10.78
N ASN A 33 -15.76 18.08 9.71
CA ASN A 33 -16.91 17.21 9.60
C ASN A 33 -16.45 15.74 9.61
N PRO A 34 -16.79 14.98 10.67
CA PRO A 34 -16.40 13.58 10.82
C PRO A 34 -16.83 12.66 9.67
N ASP A 35 -17.93 13.00 9.00
CA ASP A 35 -18.55 12.20 7.95
C ASP A 35 -18.00 12.49 6.55
N TYR A 36 -17.14 13.51 6.40
CA TYR A 36 -16.60 13.91 5.11
C TYR A 36 -15.64 12.84 4.55
N ASN A 37 -15.69 12.60 3.23
CA ASN A 37 -14.88 11.59 2.53
C ASN A 37 -14.95 10.17 3.13
N THR A 38 -16.13 9.79 3.64
CA THR A 38 -16.39 8.44 4.18
C THR A 38 -17.07 7.48 3.18
N SER A 39 -17.25 7.92 1.95
CA SER A 39 -17.69 7.12 0.80
C SER A 39 -16.61 7.10 -0.28
N ALA A 40 -16.75 6.20 -1.26
CA ALA A 40 -15.84 6.13 -2.39
C ALA A 40 -15.66 7.50 -3.06
N PRO A 41 -14.43 7.89 -3.43
CA PRO A 41 -14.19 9.08 -4.24
C PRO A 41 -14.95 9.01 -5.57
N THR A 42 -15.46 10.15 -6.03
CA THR A 42 -16.22 10.27 -7.28
C THR A 42 -15.53 11.20 -8.29
N GLY A 43 -16.08 11.33 -9.48
CA GLY A 43 -15.55 12.25 -10.50
C GLY A 43 -14.16 11.83 -10.99
N THR A 44 -13.22 12.76 -11.06
CA THR A 44 -11.84 12.51 -11.49
C THR A 44 -11.07 11.57 -10.56
N LEU A 45 -11.53 11.41 -9.32
CA LEU A 45 -10.93 10.53 -8.32
C LEU A 45 -11.59 9.13 -8.29
N ALA A 46 -12.61 8.90 -9.12
CA ALA A 46 -13.29 7.60 -9.17
C ALA A 46 -12.30 6.46 -9.47
N GLY A 47 -12.46 5.33 -8.77
CA GLY A 47 -11.60 4.17 -8.93
C GLY A 47 -10.21 4.31 -8.29
N SER A 48 -9.98 5.31 -7.44
CA SER A 48 -8.70 5.52 -6.72
C SER A 48 -8.40 4.53 -5.60
N GLY A 49 -9.03 3.34 -5.62
CA GLY A 49 -8.67 2.23 -4.74
C GLY A 49 -9.46 2.13 -3.44
N TRP A 50 -10.56 2.88 -3.27
CA TRP A 50 -11.46 2.75 -2.10
C TRP A 50 -11.92 1.31 -1.85
N ASP A 51 -12.32 0.61 -2.91
CA ASP A 51 -12.80 -0.78 -2.85
C ASP A 51 -11.66 -1.80 -2.63
N LEU A 52 -10.42 -1.33 -2.60
CA LEU A 52 -9.20 -2.13 -2.37
C LEU A 52 -8.63 -1.89 -0.97
N GLN A 53 -9.31 -1.15 -0.11
CA GLN A 53 -8.85 -0.87 1.27
C GLN A 53 -9.55 -1.80 2.26
N GLY A 54 -8.96 -2.95 2.58
CA GLY A 54 -9.53 -3.86 3.58
C GLY A 54 -9.10 -3.53 5.01
N ILE A 55 -9.90 -3.99 5.96
CA ILE A 55 -9.67 -3.85 7.40
C ILE A 55 -8.63 -4.88 7.83
N TRP A 56 -7.53 -4.40 8.44
CA TRP A 56 -6.49 -5.23 9.05
C TRP A 56 -6.31 -4.80 10.50
N GLY A 57 -7.03 -5.47 11.41
CA GLY A 57 -7.16 -5.02 12.80
C GLY A 57 -7.64 -3.57 12.89
N SER A 58 -6.89 -2.73 13.59
CA SER A 58 -7.18 -1.29 13.71
C SER A 58 -6.78 -0.45 12.48
N PHE A 59 -6.15 -1.06 11.48
CA PHE A 59 -5.54 -0.39 10.34
C PHE A 59 -6.20 -0.80 9.01
N LEU A 60 -5.56 -0.44 7.90
CA LEU A 60 -5.93 -0.86 6.55
C LEU A 60 -4.87 -1.80 5.96
N GLY A 61 -5.26 -2.56 4.94
CA GLY A 61 -4.36 -3.27 4.04
C GLY A 61 -4.89 -3.22 2.61
N THR A 62 -4.01 -3.43 1.63
CA THR A 62 -4.38 -3.32 0.21
C THR A 62 -4.00 -4.60 -0.56
N PRO A 63 -4.95 -5.32 -1.17
CA PRO A 63 -4.64 -6.45 -2.03
C PRO A 63 -3.76 -6.01 -3.20
N ILE A 64 -2.71 -6.79 -3.48
CA ILE A 64 -1.70 -6.51 -4.53
C ILE A 64 -1.52 -7.68 -5.50
N ALA A 65 -2.05 -8.86 -5.17
CA ALA A 65 -2.10 -10.04 -6.03
C ALA A 65 -3.24 -10.96 -5.54
N PRO A 66 -3.59 -12.04 -6.26
CA PRO A 66 -4.78 -12.85 -5.96
C PRO A 66 -4.90 -13.33 -4.51
N ARG A 67 -3.79 -13.61 -3.82
CA ARG A 67 -3.80 -14.07 -2.42
C ARG A 67 -2.88 -13.26 -1.52
N TYR A 68 -2.54 -12.04 -1.94
CA TYR A 68 -1.60 -11.21 -1.22
C TYR A 68 -2.10 -9.80 -1.03
N PHE A 69 -1.93 -9.27 0.17
CA PHE A 69 -2.12 -7.86 0.45
C PHE A 69 -0.86 -7.26 1.08
N LEU A 70 -0.68 -5.96 0.87
CA LEU A 70 0.41 -5.18 1.42
C LEU A 70 -0.08 -4.43 2.66
N ALA A 71 0.75 -4.41 3.69
CA ALA A 71 0.56 -3.65 4.91
C ALA A 71 1.89 -3.08 5.41
N ALA A 72 1.82 -2.14 6.35
CA ALA A 72 2.98 -1.71 7.11
C ALA A 72 3.46 -2.87 8.01
N LYS A 73 4.78 -3.03 8.18
CA LYS A 73 5.35 -4.05 9.05
C LYS A 73 5.13 -3.69 10.51
N HIS A 74 5.28 -2.41 10.88
CA HIS A 74 5.13 -1.96 12.27
C HIS A 74 3.73 -2.14 12.85
N VAL A 75 2.68 -2.30 12.01
CA VAL A 75 1.32 -2.55 12.51
C VAL A 75 1.10 -3.99 12.98
N GLY A 76 2.02 -4.91 12.66
CA GLY A 76 2.00 -6.27 13.15
C GLY A 76 0.84 -7.12 12.62
N GLY A 77 0.41 -8.07 13.46
CA GLY A 77 -0.52 -9.16 13.15
C GLY A 77 0.17 -10.53 13.12
N THR A 78 -0.62 -11.59 13.06
CA THR A 78 -0.18 -12.99 13.11
C THR A 78 -0.91 -13.82 12.05
N PRO A 79 -0.27 -14.83 11.41
CA PRO A 79 -0.99 -15.81 10.61
C PRO A 79 -2.18 -16.40 11.39
N GLY A 80 -3.35 -16.42 10.76
CA GLY A 80 -4.63 -16.76 11.36
C GLY A 80 -5.53 -15.55 11.59
N ASP A 81 -4.96 -14.34 11.68
CA ASP A 81 -5.74 -13.11 11.75
C ASP A 81 -6.48 -12.85 10.43
N VAL A 82 -7.63 -12.17 10.55
CA VAL A 82 -8.56 -11.91 9.46
C VAL A 82 -8.31 -10.53 8.85
N PHE A 83 -8.20 -10.50 7.53
CA PHE A 83 -8.30 -9.30 6.70
C PHE A 83 -9.69 -9.24 6.08
N THR A 84 -10.45 -8.18 6.34
CA THR A 84 -11.83 -8.05 5.83
C THR A 84 -11.91 -7.01 4.72
N LEU A 85 -12.22 -7.43 3.49
CA LEU A 85 -12.39 -6.55 2.34
C LEU A 85 -13.85 -6.55 1.88
N ASN A 86 -14.49 -5.38 1.91
CA ASN A 86 -15.88 -5.20 1.49
C ASN A 86 -16.87 -6.18 2.16
N GLY A 87 -16.62 -6.51 3.43
CA GLY A 87 -17.43 -7.44 4.21
C GLY A 87 -17.13 -8.92 3.98
N VAL A 88 -16.11 -9.25 3.18
CA VAL A 88 -15.62 -10.61 2.96
C VAL A 88 -14.32 -10.82 3.73
N ASP A 89 -14.24 -11.92 4.46
CA ASP A 89 -13.09 -12.27 5.29
C ASP A 89 -12.05 -13.11 4.53
N PHE A 90 -10.79 -12.76 4.72
CA PHE A 90 -9.62 -13.44 4.16
C PHE A 90 -8.65 -13.77 5.28
N HIS A 91 -8.35 -15.05 5.47
CA HIS A 91 -7.56 -15.55 6.60
C HIS A 91 -6.09 -15.58 6.22
N THR A 92 -5.26 -14.88 6.99
CA THR A 92 -3.81 -14.89 6.76
C THR A 92 -3.19 -16.25 7.08
N ILE A 93 -2.22 -16.68 6.28
CA ILE A 93 -1.52 -17.97 6.46
C ILE A 93 0.00 -17.84 6.47
N ALA A 94 0.53 -16.72 5.99
CA ALA A 94 1.95 -16.40 6.04
C ALA A 94 2.16 -14.89 5.86
N PHE A 95 3.37 -14.42 6.16
CA PHE A 95 3.83 -13.10 5.76
C PHE A 95 5.30 -13.11 5.34
N TYR A 96 5.69 -12.05 4.63
CA TYR A 96 7.03 -11.83 4.13
C TYR A 96 7.41 -10.38 4.42
N ASP A 97 8.46 -10.18 5.22
CA ASP A 97 8.98 -8.87 5.53
C ASP A 97 9.92 -8.39 4.44
N SER A 98 9.80 -7.11 4.07
CA SER A 98 10.82 -6.45 3.28
C SER A 98 12.13 -6.39 4.08
N PRO A 99 13.29 -6.68 3.47
CA PRO A 99 14.57 -6.72 4.19
C PRO A 99 15.02 -5.33 4.66
N ASN A 100 14.56 -4.26 4.02
CA ASN A 100 15.06 -2.89 4.22
C ASN A 100 13.94 -1.84 4.12
N SER A 101 12.72 -2.20 4.47
CA SER A 101 11.63 -1.23 4.63
C SER A 101 10.57 -1.68 5.62
N ASP A 102 9.61 -0.79 5.87
CA ASP A 102 8.45 -1.08 6.68
C ASP A 102 7.31 -1.76 5.88
N LEU A 103 7.62 -2.43 4.76
CA LEU A 103 6.61 -3.21 4.04
C LEU A 103 6.55 -4.65 4.57
N ARG A 104 5.32 -5.15 4.70
CA ARG A 104 5.01 -6.57 4.90
C ARG A 104 3.98 -7.02 3.87
N ILE A 105 4.28 -8.11 3.18
CA ILE A 105 3.32 -8.82 2.34
C ILE A 105 2.68 -9.90 3.18
N TRP A 106 1.35 -9.90 3.25
CA TRP A 106 0.56 -10.95 3.87
C TRP A 106 -0.01 -11.87 2.80
N LYS A 107 0.04 -13.17 3.04
CA LYS A 107 -0.60 -14.20 2.21
C LYS A 107 -1.88 -14.68 2.88
N VAL A 108 -2.96 -14.81 2.13
CA VAL A 108 -4.26 -15.29 2.61
C VAL A 108 -4.62 -16.66 2.03
N ALA A 109 -5.54 -17.38 2.69
CA ALA A 109 -6.04 -18.67 2.24
C ALA A 109 -6.93 -18.54 0.99
N GLU A 110 -7.73 -17.49 0.93
CA GLU A 110 -8.73 -17.21 -0.10
C GLU A 110 -8.15 -16.37 -1.24
N THR A 111 -8.94 -16.16 -2.30
CA THR A 111 -8.57 -15.36 -3.46
C THR A 111 -9.35 -14.04 -3.49
N PHE A 112 -8.63 -12.92 -3.53
CA PHE A 112 -9.20 -11.59 -3.70
C PHE A 112 -9.88 -11.44 -5.06
N PRO A 113 -11.07 -10.82 -5.11
CA PRO A 113 -11.78 -10.58 -6.37
C PRO A 113 -11.12 -9.49 -7.23
N ALA A 114 -10.32 -8.61 -6.62
CA ALA A 114 -9.57 -7.55 -7.27
C ALA A 114 -8.35 -7.17 -6.43
N TYR A 115 -7.33 -6.61 -7.08
CA TYR A 115 -6.11 -6.13 -6.41
C TYR A 115 -5.52 -4.93 -7.14
N ALA A 116 -4.77 -4.11 -6.40
CA ALA A 116 -4.19 -2.88 -6.90
C ALA A 116 -3.01 -3.15 -7.83
N PRO A 117 -2.95 -2.53 -9.02
CA PRO A 117 -1.70 -2.45 -9.76
C PRO A 117 -0.67 -1.62 -8.99
N LEU A 118 0.61 -2.01 -9.06
CA LEU A 118 1.69 -1.27 -8.41
C LEU A 118 2.15 -0.10 -9.28
N TYR A 119 2.44 1.04 -8.66
CA TYR A 119 3.16 2.12 -9.32
C TYR A 119 4.64 1.78 -9.33
N THR A 120 5.24 1.65 -10.51
CA THR A 120 6.63 1.18 -10.68
C THR A 120 7.56 2.21 -11.30
N ALA A 121 7.04 3.36 -11.72
CA ALA A 121 7.85 4.44 -12.23
C ALA A 121 8.57 5.18 -11.08
N THR A 122 9.49 6.08 -11.43
CA THR A 122 10.34 6.79 -10.45
C THR A 122 10.11 8.29 -10.42
N ASN A 123 8.97 8.76 -10.95
CA ASN A 123 8.59 10.15 -11.13
C ASN A 123 7.41 10.55 -10.21
N GLU A 124 7.38 10.03 -8.99
CA GLU A 124 6.31 10.32 -8.04
C GLU A 124 6.27 11.79 -7.62
N VAL A 125 7.42 12.44 -7.48
CA VAL A 125 7.53 13.84 -7.03
C VAL A 125 6.75 14.76 -7.96
N GLY A 126 5.86 15.58 -7.38
CA GLY A 126 4.94 16.47 -8.08
C GLY A 126 3.61 15.82 -8.50
N SER A 127 3.45 14.51 -8.32
CA SER A 127 2.18 13.83 -8.62
C SER A 127 1.14 14.09 -7.53
N SER A 128 -0.09 14.39 -7.94
CA SER A 128 -1.25 14.36 -7.06
C SER A 128 -1.49 12.93 -6.56
N LEU A 129 -1.84 12.81 -5.29
CA LEU A 129 -2.10 11.53 -4.63
C LEU A 129 -3.50 11.50 -4.02
N VAL A 130 -4.06 10.30 -3.92
CA VAL A 130 -5.18 9.99 -3.02
C VAL A 130 -4.65 9.07 -1.92
N VAL A 131 -4.92 9.42 -0.67
CA VAL A 131 -4.50 8.66 0.51
C VAL A 131 -5.70 8.18 1.30
N PHE A 132 -5.62 6.97 1.82
CA PHE A 132 -6.65 6.36 2.65
C PHE A 132 -6.11 6.12 4.05
N GLY A 133 -7.01 6.14 5.04
CA GLY A 133 -6.65 5.92 6.42
C GLY A 133 -7.83 5.50 7.28
N ARG A 134 -7.53 5.04 8.50
CA ARG A 134 -8.46 4.62 9.57
C ARG A 134 -8.10 5.24 10.95
N GLY A 135 -7.41 6.38 10.96
CA GLY A 135 -6.84 7.07 12.12
C GLY A 135 -7.81 7.85 13.02
N THR A 136 -7.62 9.16 13.16
CA THR A 136 -8.34 10.02 14.12
C THR A 136 -9.14 11.15 13.44
N GLN A 137 -10.00 11.80 14.22
CA GLN A 137 -10.66 13.05 13.83
C GLN A 137 -9.68 14.23 13.83
N ARG A 138 -10.11 15.32 13.19
CA ARG A 138 -9.52 16.63 13.45
C ARG A 138 -9.85 17.04 14.89
N GLY A 139 -8.83 17.25 15.71
CA GLY A 139 -8.98 17.71 17.08
C GLY A 139 -9.03 19.23 17.22
N ALA A 140 -8.79 19.71 18.43
CA ALA A 140 -8.76 21.14 18.72
C ALA A 140 -7.66 21.87 17.92
N ALA A 141 -7.94 23.12 17.54
CA ALA A 141 -6.98 23.97 16.87
C ALA A 141 -5.72 24.19 17.73
N VAL A 142 -4.56 24.13 17.09
CA VAL A 142 -3.28 24.52 17.68
C VAL A 142 -3.09 26.01 17.39
N ILE A 143 -3.09 26.84 18.43
CA ILE A 143 -2.98 28.30 18.30
C ILE A 143 -1.59 28.76 18.74
N VAL A 144 -0.88 29.44 17.85
CA VAL A 144 0.42 30.08 18.14
C VAL A 144 0.30 31.56 17.81
N SER A 145 0.61 32.42 18.79
CA SER A 145 0.54 33.89 18.61
C SER A 145 -0.79 34.38 18.02
N GLY A 146 -1.91 33.77 18.42
CA GLY A 146 -3.26 34.12 17.96
C GLY A 146 -3.66 33.57 16.59
N HIS A 147 -2.81 32.78 15.93
CA HIS A 147 -3.07 32.20 14.61
C HIS A 147 -3.24 30.67 14.69
N THR A 148 -4.10 30.10 13.85
CA THR A 148 -4.25 28.64 13.74
C THR A 148 -3.10 28.06 12.96
N ASN A 149 -2.26 27.27 13.64
CA ASN A 149 -1.11 26.56 13.09
C ASN A 149 -1.46 25.14 12.61
N GLY A 150 -2.65 24.65 12.92
CA GLY A 150 -3.15 23.34 12.52
C GLY A 150 -4.10 22.79 13.58
N TRP A 151 -4.17 21.47 13.68
CA TRP A 151 -5.10 20.79 14.59
C TRP A 151 -4.43 19.61 15.26
N LYS A 152 -4.71 19.45 16.57
CA LYS A 152 -4.33 18.24 17.30
C LYS A 152 -5.02 17.02 16.70
N TRP A 153 -4.49 15.84 16.96
CA TRP A 153 -5.26 14.62 16.72
C TRP A 153 -6.46 14.57 17.65
N GLY A 154 -7.61 14.21 17.10
CA GLY A 154 -8.88 14.12 17.80
C GLY A 154 -9.10 12.72 18.40
N VAL A 155 -10.37 12.41 18.63
CA VAL A 155 -10.78 11.07 19.06
C VAL A 155 -10.39 10.05 17.99
N ALA A 156 -9.99 8.86 18.44
CA ALA A 156 -9.59 7.74 17.59
C ALA A 156 -10.77 6.88 17.18
N ASP A 157 -10.63 6.42 15.94
CA ASP A 157 -11.52 6.74 14.84
C ASP A 157 -11.95 5.38 14.11
N GLN A 158 -11.12 4.87 13.22
CA GLN A 158 -11.34 3.57 12.53
C GLN A 158 -12.44 3.52 11.43
N ARG A 159 -13.11 4.62 11.06
CA ARG A 159 -13.86 4.69 9.78
C ARG A 159 -12.85 4.98 8.70
N ARG A 160 -12.96 4.25 7.61
CA ARG A 160 -12.18 4.53 6.41
C ARG A 160 -12.55 5.93 5.89
N ARG A 161 -11.55 6.77 5.67
CA ARG A 161 -11.67 8.07 4.99
C ARG A 161 -10.57 8.21 3.94
N TRP A 162 -10.73 9.20 3.07
CA TRP A 162 -9.73 9.55 2.07
C TRP A 162 -9.47 11.05 2.01
N GLY A 163 -8.30 11.40 1.50
CA GLY A 163 -7.92 12.78 1.19
C GLY A 163 -6.97 12.82 0.01
N GLU A 164 -6.64 14.03 -0.40
CA GLU A 164 -5.67 14.30 -1.46
C GLU A 164 -4.41 14.96 -0.88
N ASN A 165 -3.29 14.83 -1.57
CA ASN A 165 -2.12 15.69 -1.36
C ASN A 165 -1.27 15.67 -2.65
N VAL A 166 -0.05 16.18 -2.59
CA VAL A 166 0.97 16.07 -3.64
C VAL A 166 2.23 15.45 -3.03
N VAL A 167 2.89 14.56 -3.77
CA VAL A 167 4.20 14.05 -3.36
C VAL A 167 5.21 15.18 -3.49
N SER A 168 5.61 15.79 -2.37
CA SER A 168 6.53 16.94 -2.36
C SER A 168 7.99 16.54 -2.53
N ALA A 169 8.35 15.34 -2.07
CA ALA A 169 9.70 14.81 -2.19
C ALA A 169 9.73 13.28 -2.02
N THR A 170 10.85 12.69 -2.43
CA THR A 170 11.27 11.38 -1.96
C THR A 170 12.39 11.57 -0.94
N VAL A 171 12.26 10.98 0.23
CA VAL A 171 13.25 11.08 1.32
C VAL A 171 13.74 9.71 1.73
N ASP A 172 14.96 9.62 2.25
CA ASP A 172 15.50 8.39 2.82
C ASP A 172 16.02 8.68 4.23
N PHE A 173 15.46 8.01 5.23
CA PHE A 173 15.84 8.16 6.63
C PHE A 173 17.03 7.25 6.99
N ASN A 174 18.17 7.48 6.31
CA ASN A 174 19.42 6.74 6.51
C ASN A 174 19.32 5.24 6.19
N GLY A 175 18.46 4.85 5.24
CA GLY A 175 18.37 3.50 4.71
C GLY A 175 17.63 2.47 5.57
N VAL A 176 17.14 2.86 6.75
CA VAL A 176 16.49 1.92 7.69
C VAL A 176 15.08 1.50 7.22
N SER A 177 14.35 2.41 6.57
CA SER A 177 12.97 2.20 6.11
C SER A 177 12.83 2.19 4.58
N GLY A 178 13.95 2.27 3.85
CA GLY A 178 13.95 2.58 2.43
C GLY A 178 13.53 4.03 2.14
N ALA A 179 13.40 4.34 0.86
CA ALA A 179 12.87 5.62 0.42
C ALA A 179 11.38 5.74 0.74
N LEU A 180 10.97 6.94 1.12
CA LEU A 180 9.60 7.28 1.49
C LEU A 180 9.11 8.42 0.59
N LEU A 181 7.84 8.34 0.21
CA LEU A 181 7.11 9.46 -0.38
C LEU A 181 6.74 10.43 0.75
N LYS A 182 7.13 11.70 0.62
CA LYS A 182 6.77 12.79 1.53
C LYS A 182 5.62 13.59 0.92
N ALA A 183 4.66 13.99 1.76
CA ALA A 183 3.64 14.98 1.43
C ALA A 183 3.54 16.01 2.55
N GLU A 184 3.48 17.29 2.19
CA GLU A 184 3.40 18.43 3.13
C GLU A 184 1.94 18.85 3.30
N PHE A 185 1.56 19.31 4.50
CA PHE A 185 0.21 19.80 4.78
C PHE A 185 0.20 21.31 4.78
N ASN A 186 -0.18 21.90 3.65
CA ASN A 186 0.01 23.31 3.37
C ASN A 186 -1.23 24.13 3.73
N ARG A 187 -1.03 25.36 4.18
CA ARG A 187 -2.15 26.30 4.36
C ARG A 187 -2.80 26.70 3.02
N THR A 188 -1.99 26.76 1.97
CA THR A 188 -2.40 27.24 0.64
C THR A 188 -1.67 26.47 -0.44
N GLY A 189 -2.31 26.30 -1.61
CA GLY A 189 -1.69 25.71 -2.79
C GLY A 189 -1.78 24.18 -2.88
N GLY A 190 -2.35 23.52 -1.86
CA GLY A 190 -2.71 22.12 -1.91
C GLY A 190 -4.04 21.83 -2.62
N PRO A 191 -4.39 20.54 -2.78
CA PRO A 191 -5.64 20.11 -3.39
C PRO A 191 -6.87 20.46 -2.52
N ILE A 192 -8.06 20.37 -3.11
CA ILE A 192 -9.32 20.69 -2.41
C ILE A 192 -9.49 19.81 -1.16
N ASN A 193 -9.19 18.52 -1.28
CA ASN A 193 -9.26 17.59 -0.15
C ASN A 193 -7.90 17.41 0.54
N GLU A 194 -7.07 18.46 0.64
CA GLU A 194 -5.75 18.35 1.24
C GLU A 194 -5.80 17.74 2.64
N ALA A 195 -4.99 16.70 2.82
CA ALA A 195 -5.04 15.85 3.99
C ALA A 195 -3.67 15.59 4.61
N HIS A 196 -3.70 15.29 5.91
CA HIS A 196 -2.59 14.75 6.68
C HIS A 196 -3.03 13.50 7.45
N LEU A 197 -2.06 12.74 7.95
CA LEU A 197 -2.29 11.49 8.68
C LEU A 197 -2.18 11.66 10.19
N SER A 198 -2.64 10.63 10.89
CA SER A 198 -2.65 10.50 12.34
C SER A 198 -2.43 9.05 12.77
N THR A 199 -2.34 8.78 14.08
CA THR A 199 -2.30 7.40 14.59
C THR A 199 -3.52 6.61 14.11
N GLY A 200 -3.28 5.40 13.61
CA GLY A 200 -4.31 4.52 13.02
C GLY A 200 -4.44 4.65 11.50
N ASP A 201 -3.84 5.67 10.89
CA ASP A 201 -3.74 5.75 9.41
C ASP A 201 -2.61 4.90 8.84
N SER A 202 -1.71 4.39 9.69
CA SER A 202 -0.65 3.45 9.31
C SER A 202 -1.20 2.31 8.45
N SER A 203 -0.40 1.84 7.50
CA SER A 203 -0.77 0.78 6.56
C SER A 203 -1.84 1.16 5.52
N GLY A 204 -2.46 2.34 5.63
CA GLY A 204 -3.32 2.91 4.59
C GLY A 204 -2.58 3.16 3.28
N ALA A 205 -3.29 3.05 2.15
CA ALA A 205 -2.68 3.19 0.84
C ALA A 205 -2.56 4.64 0.38
N VAL A 206 -1.50 4.90 -0.40
CA VAL A 206 -1.33 6.07 -1.25
C VAL A 206 -1.39 5.63 -2.70
N PHE A 207 -2.34 6.16 -3.47
CA PHE A 207 -2.48 5.92 -4.90
C PHE A 207 -2.05 7.13 -5.72
N LEU A 208 -1.33 6.87 -6.81
CA LEU A 208 -1.01 7.84 -7.86
C LEU A 208 -1.67 7.40 -9.16
N GLN A 209 -2.03 8.36 -10.01
CA GLN A 209 -2.59 8.07 -11.31
C GLN A 209 -1.49 8.04 -12.38
N GLU A 210 -1.42 6.96 -13.15
CA GLU A 210 -0.58 6.84 -14.33
C GLU A 210 -1.44 6.40 -15.52
N SER A 211 -1.47 7.20 -16.59
CA SER A 211 -2.27 6.92 -17.79
C SER A 211 -3.74 6.59 -17.48
N ASN A 212 -4.36 7.41 -16.61
CA ASN A 212 -5.73 7.25 -16.08
C ASN A 212 -5.99 6.01 -15.22
N VAL A 213 -4.95 5.26 -14.86
CA VAL A 213 -5.06 4.10 -13.94
C VAL A 213 -4.48 4.49 -12.59
N TRP A 214 -5.26 4.32 -11.52
CA TRP A 214 -4.78 4.47 -10.16
C TRP A 214 -3.94 3.27 -9.75
N LYS A 215 -2.72 3.54 -9.30
CA LYS A 215 -1.73 2.53 -8.91
C LYS A 215 -1.24 2.79 -7.51
N LEU A 216 -1.04 1.71 -6.74
CA LEU A 216 -0.53 1.76 -5.38
C LEU A 216 0.92 2.22 -5.39
N ALA A 217 1.20 3.39 -4.84
CA ALA A 217 2.51 4.03 -4.85
C ALA A 217 3.15 4.09 -3.46
N GLY A 218 2.35 4.06 -2.40
CA GLY A 218 2.85 4.12 -1.03
C GLY A 218 1.98 3.40 -0.02
N ILE A 219 2.59 3.04 1.11
CA ILE A 219 1.91 2.54 2.32
C ILE A 219 2.25 3.49 3.47
N ASN A 220 1.23 4.06 4.12
CA ASN A 220 1.38 5.03 5.19
C ASN A 220 2.27 4.51 6.32
N TYR A 221 3.30 5.28 6.65
CA TYR A 221 4.37 4.87 7.57
C TYR A 221 4.48 5.77 8.80
N SER A 222 4.65 7.07 8.59
CA SER A 222 4.94 8.00 9.70
C SER A 222 4.50 9.43 9.39
N VAL A 223 4.61 10.29 10.39
CA VAL A 223 4.42 11.74 10.27
C VAL A 223 5.51 12.49 11.03
N ASP A 224 5.61 13.80 10.80
CA ASP A 224 6.37 14.71 11.69
C ASP A 224 5.72 14.79 13.08
N GLY A 225 6.54 14.79 14.13
CA GLY A 225 6.11 14.86 15.52
C GLY A 225 7.10 14.16 16.47
N TYR A 226 6.90 14.20 17.79
CA TYR A 226 5.85 14.93 18.51
C TYR A 226 6.09 16.44 18.54
N PHE A 227 5.07 17.21 18.93
CA PHE A 227 5.17 18.66 19.15
C PHE A 227 5.04 19.02 20.63
N SER A 228 5.55 20.19 21.01
CA SER A 228 5.44 20.73 22.37
C SER A 228 5.39 22.26 22.34
N THR A 229 4.67 22.87 23.30
CA THR A 229 4.60 24.32 23.40
C THR A 229 5.77 24.94 24.17
N ASP A 230 6.46 24.17 25.02
CA ASP A 230 7.56 24.67 25.87
C ASP A 230 8.86 23.86 25.77
N GLY A 231 8.91 22.84 24.90
CA GLY A 231 10.08 21.98 24.74
C GLY A 231 10.23 20.96 25.87
N THR A 232 9.11 20.53 26.47
CA THR A 232 9.07 19.50 27.50
C THR A 232 7.99 18.45 27.21
N THR A 233 8.16 17.25 27.77
CA THR A 233 7.17 16.17 27.66
C THR A 233 5.82 16.53 28.30
N ASN A 234 5.78 17.47 29.26
CA ASN A 234 4.54 17.87 29.93
C ASN A 234 3.58 18.63 29.01
N THR A 235 4.10 19.27 27.96
CA THR A 235 3.29 19.96 26.96
C THR A 235 3.32 19.26 25.61
N GLN A 236 3.73 17.99 25.58
CA GLN A 236 3.76 17.19 24.36
C GLN A 236 2.34 16.97 23.82
N PHE A 237 2.20 17.04 22.50
CA PHE A 237 0.97 16.69 21.78
C PHE A 237 1.26 16.22 20.36
N ASP A 238 0.29 15.53 19.77
CA ASP A 238 0.26 15.15 18.37
C ASP A 238 -0.65 16.09 17.56
N ALA A 239 -0.23 16.42 16.35
CA ALA A 239 -0.98 17.32 15.47
C ALA A 239 -0.65 17.12 13.99
N ALA A 240 -1.57 17.56 13.13
CA ALA A 240 -1.28 17.92 11.76
C ALA A 240 -1.17 19.45 11.68
N LEU A 241 -0.01 19.97 11.28
CA LEU A 241 0.30 21.39 11.35
C LEU A 241 0.50 21.98 9.95
N LEU A 242 -0.27 23.02 9.66
CA LEU A 242 -0.06 23.90 8.50
C LEU A 242 1.21 24.74 8.67
N ASP A 243 1.55 25.07 9.93
CA ASP A 243 2.78 25.74 10.30
C ASP A 243 3.28 25.23 11.65
N MET A 244 4.51 24.71 11.69
CA MET A 244 5.18 24.30 12.93
C MET A 244 5.89 25.46 13.64
N GLY A 245 5.93 26.66 13.04
CA GLY A 245 6.57 27.85 13.59
C GLY A 245 6.06 28.21 14.99
N GLY A 246 6.98 28.48 15.92
CA GLY A 246 6.68 28.83 17.30
C GLY A 246 6.41 27.64 18.22
N LEU A 247 6.56 26.41 17.72
CA LEU A 247 6.48 25.18 18.50
C LEU A 247 7.85 24.50 18.61
N TRP A 248 7.93 23.50 19.48
CA TRP A 248 9.05 22.58 19.57
C TRP A 248 8.68 21.26 18.89
N ILE A 249 9.64 20.63 18.21
CA ILE A 249 9.53 19.27 17.69
C ILE A 249 10.55 18.36 18.37
N GLY A 250 10.16 17.13 18.71
CA GLY A 250 11.06 16.18 19.36
C GLY A 250 10.36 15.20 20.29
N SER A 251 11.13 14.65 21.23
CA SER A 251 10.61 13.74 22.26
C SER A 251 11.56 13.64 23.45
N GLY A 252 11.04 13.23 24.61
CA GLY A 252 11.82 13.02 25.83
C GLY A 252 12.58 14.29 26.24
N THR A 253 13.92 14.21 26.28
CA THR A 253 14.79 15.35 26.58
C THR A 253 15.34 16.05 25.32
N ASN A 254 14.97 15.59 24.12
CA ASN A 254 15.51 16.04 22.85
C ASN A 254 14.48 16.87 22.07
N TRP A 255 14.33 18.14 22.45
CA TRP A 255 13.42 19.09 21.81
C TRP A 255 14.19 20.13 20.99
N THR A 256 13.66 20.47 19.81
CA THR A 256 14.19 21.51 18.94
C THR A 256 13.13 22.57 18.69
N TYR A 257 13.41 23.82 19.03
CA TYR A 257 12.51 24.93 18.76
C TYR A 257 12.50 25.26 17.26
N ILE A 258 11.30 25.41 16.70
CA ILE A 258 11.10 25.84 15.32
C ILE A 258 10.77 27.32 15.36
N PHE A 259 11.71 28.16 14.95
CA PHE A 259 11.51 29.60 14.92
C PHE A 259 10.30 29.97 14.05
N ASN A 260 9.39 30.77 14.60
CA ASN A 260 8.29 31.35 13.84
C ASN A 260 8.84 32.35 12.81
N THR A 261 8.40 32.23 11.56
CA THR A 261 8.81 33.07 10.44
C THR A 261 7.60 33.48 9.61
N LEU A 262 7.74 34.44 8.71
CA LEU A 262 6.64 34.81 7.80
C LEU A 262 6.20 33.68 6.87
N GLN A 263 7.11 32.76 6.56
CA GLN A 263 6.81 31.58 5.77
C GLN A 263 6.39 30.43 6.68
N ASP A 264 5.22 29.85 6.39
CA ASP A 264 4.71 28.63 7.03
C ASP A 264 5.71 27.47 6.87
N LYS A 265 5.84 26.66 7.91
CA LYS A 265 6.65 25.43 7.93
C LYS A 265 5.73 24.23 8.13
N PRO A 266 5.14 23.67 7.07
CA PRO A 266 4.14 22.62 7.18
C PRO A 266 4.75 21.33 7.75
N SER A 267 3.95 20.60 8.55
CA SER A 267 4.27 19.22 8.91
C SER A 267 4.00 18.29 7.73
N SER A 268 4.60 17.11 7.78
CA SER A 268 4.55 16.14 6.69
C SER A 268 4.09 14.77 7.14
N PHE A 269 3.49 14.02 6.23
CA PHE A 269 3.37 12.58 6.34
C PHE A 269 4.27 11.86 5.34
N TYR A 270 4.54 10.60 5.65
CA TYR A 270 5.47 9.75 4.91
C TYR A 270 4.84 8.38 4.64
N ALA A 271 4.98 7.91 3.41
CA ALA A 271 4.55 6.58 2.99
C ALA A 271 5.73 5.79 2.40
N THR A 272 5.88 4.52 2.77
CA THR A 272 6.92 3.65 2.21
C THR A 272 6.72 3.50 0.71
N ARG A 273 7.74 3.85 -0.08
CA ARG A 273 7.66 3.98 -1.53
C ARG A 273 7.61 2.60 -2.20
N VAL A 274 6.47 2.24 -2.78
CA VAL A 274 6.22 0.90 -3.36
C VAL A 274 7.09 0.62 -4.58
N SER A 275 7.33 1.62 -5.44
CA SER A 275 8.13 1.45 -6.67
C SER A 275 9.55 0.93 -6.40
N GLN A 276 10.18 1.34 -5.30
CA GLN A 276 11.50 0.84 -4.89
C GLN A 276 11.50 -0.66 -4.59
N PHE A 277 10.37 -1.21 -4.15
CA PHE A 277 10.22 -2.59 -3.72
C PHE A 277 9.45 -3.46 -4.71
N ALA A 278 9.13 -2.94 -5.90
CA ALA A 278 8.32 -3.66 -6.89
C ALA A 278 8.91 -5.02 -7.28
N ASP A 279 10.25 -5.13 -7.39
CA ASP A 279 10.92 -6.40 -7.71
C ASP A 279 10.81 -7.41 -6.57
N TRP A 280 10.99 -6.96 -5.33
CA TRP A 280 10.80 -7.80 -4.16
C TRP A 280 9.35 -8.26 -4.04
N ILE A 281 8.39 -7.34 -4.19
CA ILE A 281 6.96 -7.66 -4.17
C ILE A 281 6.65 -8.74 -5.21
N ARG A 282 7.06 -8.54 -6.46
CA ARG A 282 6.88 -9.53 -7.52
C ARG A 282 7.52 -10.87 -7.20
N SER A 283 8.74 -10.89 -6.67
CA SER A 283 9.40 -12.13 -6.27
C SER A 283 8.65 -12.90 -5.17
N VAL A 284 7.80 -12.24 -4.38
CA VAL A 284 6.93 -12.91 -3.40
C VAL A 284 5.62 -13.33 -4.04
N THR A 285 4.99 -12.46 -4.82
CA THR A 285 3.62 -12.66 -5.33
C THR A 285 3.53 -13.52 -6.59
N ASP A 286 4.59 -13.54 -7.41
CA ASP A 286 4.61 -14.28 -8.69
C ASP A 286 5.02 -15.75 -8.52
N ASN A 287 5.54 -16.11 -7.35
CA ASN A 287 5.87 -17.50 -7.01
C ASN A 287 4.66 -18.33 -6.58
N GLU A 288 3.46 -17.74 -6.52
CA GLU A 288 2.25 -18.51 -6.36
C GLU A 288 1.77 -19.09 -7.68
N ILE A 289 1.80 -20.42 -7.72
CA ILE A 289 1.03 -21.27 -8.62
C ILE A 289 -0.46 -20.94 -8.39
N GLY A 290 -0.97 -19.95 -9.12
CA GLY A 290 -2.38 -19.61 -9.12
C GLY A 290 -3.18 -20.60 -9.98
N PRO A 291 -4.48 -20.34 -10.24
CA PRO A 291 -5.28 -21.14 -11.16
C PRO A 291 -4.71 -21.15 -12.59
N ASP A 292 -3.80 -20.23 -12.92
CA ASP A 292 -3.06 -20.10 -14.17
C ASP A 292 -2.05 -21.24 -14.44
N LEU A 293 -1.83 -22.13 -13.47
CA LEU A 293 -1.11 -23.39 -13.66
C LEU A 293 -2.04 -24.61 -13.78
N ARG A 294 -3.30 -24.39 -14.16
CA ARG A 294 -4.24 -25.46 -14.53
C ARG A 294 -4.21 -25.67 -16.05
N LEU A 295 -3.56 -26.76 -16.46
CA LEU A 295 -3.55 -27.21 -17.84
C LEU A 295 -4.77 -28.10 -18.09
N GLU A 296 -5.64 -27.69 -19.00
CA GLU A 296 -6.75 -28.49 -19.50
C GLU A 296 -6.36 -29.09 -20.85
N LEU A 297 -6.71 -30.36 -21.05
CA LEU A 297 -6.44 -31.10 -22.27
C LEU A 297 -7.76 -31.45 -22.94
N ALA A 298 -7.95 -31.01 -24.17
CA ALA A 298 -9.01 -31.45 -25.06
C ALA A 298 -8.41 -32.20 -26.25
N ILE A 299 -9.01 -33.32 -26.65
CA ILE A 299 -8.64 -34.03 -27.88
C ILE A 299 -9.71 -33.76 -28.91
N LEU A 300 -9.35 -33.09 -30.00
CA LEU A 300 -10.27 -32.83 -31.11
C LEU A 300 -10.56 -34.12 -31.90
N SER A 301 -11.66 -34.14 -32.65
CA SER A 301 -12.09 -35.31 -33.44
C SER A 301 -11.07 -35.75 -34.50
N ASN A 302 -10.13 -34.89 -34.88
CA ASN A 302 -9.00 -35.16 -35.76
C ASN A 302 -7.74 -35.63 -35.01
N GLN A 303 -7.86 -36.00 -33.72
CA GLN A 303 -6.78 -36.47 -32.84
C GLN A 303 -5.68 -35.44 -32.52
N VAL A 304 -5.95 -34.14 -32.72
CA VAL A 304 -5.06 -33.07 -32.25
C VAL A 304 -5.33 -32.78 -30.78
N ALA A 305 -4.27 -32.79 -29.96
CA ALA A 305 -4.34 -32.37 -28.57
C ALA A 305 -4.29 -30.84 -28.49
N VAL A 306 -5.29 -30.25 -27.83
CA VAL A 306 -5.37 -28.82 -27.52
C VAL A 306 -5.20 -28.66 -26.03
N LEU A 307 -4.18 -27.90 -25.67
CA LEU A 307 -3.81 -27.59 -24.30
C LEU A 307 -4.26 -26.16 -24.01
N SER A 308 -5.21 -25.99 -23.09
CA SER A 308 -5.69 -24.68 -22.68
C SER A 308 -5.32 -24.40 -21.22
N PHE A 309 -4.96 -23.16 -20.92
CA PHE A 309 -4.71 -22.74 -19.54
C PHE A 309 -5.01 -21.25 -19.37
N PRO A 310 -5.60 -20.82 -18.24
CA PRO A 310 -5.71 -19.40 -17.94
C PRO A 310 -4.32 -18.82 -17.76
N SER A 311 -4.06 -17.61 -18.27
CA SER A 311 -2.77 -16.95 -18.13
C SER A 311 -2.94 -15.60 -17.42
N ALA A 312 -1.98 -15.21 -16.59
CA ALA A 312 -1.85 -13.85 -16.08
C ALA A 312 -0.92 -13.00 -16.96
N SER A 313 -1.29 -11.72 -17.19
CA SER A 313 -0.44 -10.75 -17.91
C SER A 313 0.93 -10.59 -17.25
N ASN A 314 1.96 -10.30 -18.05
CA ASN A 314 3.36 -10.14 -17.62
C ASN A 314 4.04 -11.40 -17.07
N ARG A 315 3.43 -12.58 -17.21
CA ARG A 315 4.05 -13.87 -16.92
C ARG A 315 4.55 -14.56 -18.18
N LEU A 316 5.54 -15.43 -18.04
CA LEU A 316 6.03 -16.29 -19.12
C LEU A 316 5.86 -17.76 -18.78
N TYR A 317 5.25 -18.52 -19.69
CA TYR A 317 4.97 -19.94 -19.50
C TYR A 317 5.73 -20.80 -20.48
N ARG A 318 5.90 -22.07 -20.11
CA ARG A 318 6.41 -23.14 -20.95
C ARG A 318 5.49 -24.34 -20.83
N ILE A 319 5.15 -24.93 -21.97
CA ILE A 319 4.54 -26.25 -22.01
C ILE A 319 5.62 -27.26 -22.36
N GLN A 320 5.71 -28.32 -21.58
CA GLN A 320 6.58 -29.44 -21.85
C GLN A 320 5.76 -30.71 -22.01
N TYR A 321 6.29 -31.65 -22.78
CA TYR A 321 5.74 -32.98 -22.91
C TYR A 321 6.78 -34.06 -22.61
N SER A 322 6.30 -35.26 -22.30
CA SER A 322 7.11 -36.46 -22.23
C SER A 322 6.36 -37.65 -22.82
N SER A 323 7.12 -38.63 -23.34
CA SER A 323 6.60 -39.93 -23.80
C SER A 323 6.34 -40.91 -22.65
N ASP A 324 6.87 -40.63 -21.46
CA ASP A 324 6.75 -41.49 -20.28
C ASP A 324 6.94 -40.68 -18.98
N LEU A 325 6.42 -41.18 -17.86
CA LEU A 325 6.60 -40.53 -16.55
C LEU A 325 7.77 -41.08 -15.74
N ARG A 326 8.52 -42.07 -16.25
CA ARG A 326 9.55 -42.80 -15.50
C ARG A 326 10.94 -42.18 -15.66
N SER A 327 11.26 -41.73 -16.87
CA SER A 327 12.57 -41.22 -17.26
C SER A 327 12.82 -39.79 -16.76
N ASN A 328 11.76 -39.07 -16.37
CA ASN A 328 11.78 -37.63 -16.08
C ASN A 328 12.38 -36.78 -17.22
N SER A 329 12.34 -37.30 -18.45
CA SER A 329 12.79 -36.61 -19.65
C SER A 329 11.66 -35.77 -20.22
N TRP A 330 11.73 -34.45 -20.06
CA TRP A 330 10.70 -33.51 -20.53
C TRP A 330 11.24 -32.63 -21.65
N GLN A 331 10.55 -32.62 -22.79
CA GLN A 331 10.88 -31.79 -23.95
C GLN A 331 9.96 -30.58 -24.00
N ALA A 332 10.46 -29.43 -24.47
CA ALA A 332 9.60 -28.26 -24.65
C ALA A 332 8.68 -28.47 -25.86
N LEU A 333 7.36 -28.38 -25.65
CA LEU A 333 6.39 -28.25 -26.74
C LEU A 333 6.39 -26.82 -27.26
N THR A 334 6.35 -25.86 -26.34
CA THR A 334 6.43 -24.43 -26.61
C THR A 334 7.03 -23.74 -25.39
N ASN A 335 7.83 -22.71 -25.63
CA ASN A 335 8.49 -21.93 -24.62
C ASN A 335 8.15 -20.45 -24.73
N ASP A 336 8.40 -19.69 -23.67
CA ASP A 336 8.28 -18.23 -23.62
C ASP A 336 6.90 -17.73 -24.06
N ILE A 337 5.85 -18.47 -23.67
CA ILE A 337 4.46 -18.09 -23.94
C ILE A 337 4.14 -16.88 -23.08
N ALA A 338 3.93 -15.72 -23.70
CA ALA A 338 3.56 -14.51 -22.99
C ALA A 338 2.11 -14.61 -22.48
N GLY A 339 1.93 -14.46 -21.18
CA GLY A 339 0.60 -14.40 -20.57
C GLY A 339 -0.16 -13.15 -21.00
N THR A 340 -1.44 -13.33 -21.29
CA THR A 340 -2.31 -12.28 -21.83
C THR A 340 -3.38 -11.82 -20.85
N GLY A 341 -3.50 -12.46 -19.69
CA GLY A 341 -4.64 -12.26 -18.78
C GLY A 341 -5.89 -13.04 -19.22
N GLN A 342 -5.81 -13.82 -20.30
CA GLN A 342 -6.89 -14.64 -20.86
C GLN A 342 -6.47 -16.11 -20.93
N VAL A 343 -7.40 -17.00 -21.31
CA VAL A 343 -7.06 -18.39 -21.64
C VAL A 343 -6.20 -18.42 -22.90
N ILE A 344 -5.08 -19.14 -22.83
CA ILE A 344 -4.20 -19.41 -23.96
C ILE A 344 -4.40 -20.86 -24.38
N GLU A 345 -4.48 -21.09 -25.69
CA GLU A 345 -4.54 -22.42 -26.29
C GLU A 345 -3.26 -22.71 -27.09
N VAL A 346 -2.71 -23.91 -26.90
CA VAL A 346 -1.55 -24.43 -27.63
C VAL A 346 -1.90 -25.79 -28.19
N GLN A 347 -1.65 -26.00 -29.47
CA GLN A 347 -1.87 -27.29 -30.13
C GLN A 347 -0.59 -28.11 -30.13
N ASP A 348 -0.69 -29.39 -29.79
CA ASP A 348 0.36 -30.38 -30.05
C ASP A 348 0.05 -31.07 -31.40
N PRO A 349 0.89 -30.89 -32.44
CA PRO A 349 0.69 -31.50 -33.75
C PRO A 349 1.05 -33.00 -33.80
N ALA A 350 1.31 -33.64 -32.64
CA ALA A 350 1.61 -35.06 -32.54
C ALA A 350 0.68 -35.91 -33.44
N SER A 351 1.27 -36.73 -34.30
CA SER A 351 0.53 -37.49 -35.31
C SER A 351 -0.17 -38.72 -34.71
N PRO A 352 -1.28 -39.20 -35.32
CA PRO A 352 -1.90 -40.47 -34.98
C PRO A 352 -0.86 -41.61 -34.94
N GLY A 353 -0.62 -42.20 -33.75
CA GLY A 353 0.32 -43.31 -33.55
C GLY A 353 1.62 -42.98 -32.79
N GLU A 354 1.82 -41.74 -32.36
CA GLU A 354 2.92 -41.37 -31.46
C GLU A 354 2.74 -41.92 -30.03
N PRO A 355 3.84 -42.10 -29.26
CA PRO A 355 3.77 -42.63 -27.89
C PRO A 355 2.91 -41.76 -26.96
N CYS A 356 2.43 -42.36 -25.86
CA CYS A 356 1.65 -41.69 -24.82
C CYS A 356 2.25 -40.33 -24.46
N ARG A 357 1.46 -39.26 -24.58
CA ARG A 357 1.90 -37.90 -24.24
C ARG A 357 1.46 -37.54 -22.83
N PHE A 358 2.41 -37.11 -22.01
CA PHE A 358 2.18 -36.44 -20.74
C PHE A 358 2.57 -34.98 -20.88
N TYR A 359 1.77 -34.08 -20.32
CA TYR A 359 2.02 -32.64 -20.42
C TYR A 359 2.22 -32.03 -19.04
N ARG A 360 3.06 -31.00 -18.98
CA ARG A 360 3.12 -30.10 -17.83
C ARG A 360 3.27 -28.66 -18.30
N LEU A 361 2.62 -27.78 -17.56
CA LEU A 361 2.78 -26.34 -17.69
C LEU A 361 3.77 -25.88 -16.62
N GLN A 362 4.66 -24.96 -16.99
CA GLN A 362 5.66 -24.37 -16.10
C GLN A 362 5.57 -22.85 -16.21
N LEU A 363 5.48 -22.18 -15.07
CA LEU A 363 5.71 -20.74 -14.98
C LEU A 363 7.22 -20.48 -14.91
N LEU A 364 7.72 -19.58 -15.76
CA LEU A 364 9.15 -19.24 -15.86
C LEU A 364 9.50 -17.99 -15.05
N ARG A 365 8.59 -16.99 -15.03
CA ARG A 365 8.69 -15.73 -14.30
C ARG A 365 7.42 -14.91 -14.48
#